data_AF-A0A6G2D6H3-F1
#
_entry.id   AF-A0A6G2D6H3-F1
#
_cell.length_a   1.000
_cell.length_b   1.000
_cell.length_c   1.000
_cell.angle_alpha   90.00
_cell.angle_beta   90.00
_cell.angle_gamma   90.00
#
_symmetry.space_group_name_H-M   'P 1'
#
loop_
_entity.id
_entity.type
_entity.pdbx_description
1 polymer ?
#
loop_
_entity_poly.entity_id
_entity_poly.type
_entity_poly.pdbx_seq_one_letter_code
_entity_poly.pdbx_strand_id
1 'polypeptide(L)'
;FLKKVEDNKAKIMMALTYLNRYYGIEYGDLNIKNIMMFKPDFYGKIPSVIDRLIRIGSQEKNLKGDRTQNAYREIIAGDTGKGDLRSFLDYNMRLFTNDTDLNDWFIHSAKNVYVVEPETTNPDF
;
A
#
# COMPACT_ATOMS: atom_id res chain seq x y z
N PHE A 1 6.16 4.70 26.78
CA PHE A 1 6.03 5.25 25.42
C PHE A 1 7.36 5.74 24.87
N LEU A 2 7.99 6.77 25.44
CA LEU A 2 9.25 7.38 24.94
C LEU A 2 10.40 6.37 24.73
N LYS A 3 10.68 5.54 25.74
CA LYS A 3 11.72 4.51 25.66
C LYS A 3 11.55 3.55 24.47
N LYS A 4 10.30 3.13 24.18
CA LYS A 4 10.00 2.22 23.07
C LYS A 4 10.31 2.84 21.71
N VAL A 5 10.06 4.15 21.57
CA VAL A 5 10.37 4.90 20.35
C VAL A 5 11.88 5.03 20.20
N GLU A 6 12.60 5.44 21.25
CA GLU A 6 14.07 5.54 21.23
C GLU A 6 14.75 4.20 20.91
N ASP A 7 14.33 3.13 21.57
CA ASP A 7 14.90 1.79 21.39
C ASP A 7 14.67 1.23 19.98
N ASN A 8 13.68 1.74 19.24
CA ASN A 8 13.31 1.24 17.91
C ASN A 8 13.35 2.30 16.80
N LYS A 9 13.98 3.45 17.03
CA LYS A 9 13.94 4.61 16.12
C LYS A 9 14.36 4.29 14.68
N ALA A 10 15.38 3.45 14.49
CA ALA A 10 15.84 3.04 13.17
C ALA A 10 14.77 2.25 12.42
N LYS A 11 14.11 1.30 13.08
CA LYS A 11 13.01 0.50 12.52
C LYS A 11 11.80 1.37 12.18
N ILE A 12 11.44 2.26 13.09
CA ILE A 12 10.33 3.20 12.88
C ILE A 12 10.61 4.09 11.66
N MET A 13 11.81 4.67 11.57
CA MET A 13 12.22 5.50 10.43
C MET A 13 12.23 4.71 9.12
N MET A 14 12.71 3.47 9.14
CA MET A 14 12.71 2.58 7.97
C MET A 14 11.29 2.29 7.48
N ALA A 15 10.37 1.97 8.39
CA ALA A 15 8.96 1.74 8.05
C ALA A 15 8.30 2.98 7.46
N LEU A 16 8.51 4.17 8.06
CA LEU A 16 7.99 5.43 7.54
C LEU A 16 8.56 5.74 6.15
N THR A 17 9.85 5.52 5.94
CA THR A 17 10.51 5.73 4.64
C THR A 17 9.92 4.80 3.57
N TYR A 18 9.77 3.52 3.89
CA TYR A 18 9.19 2.53 2.99
C TYR A 18 7.74 2.87 2.62
N LEU A 19 6.90 3.17 3.60
CA LEU A 19 5.50 3.57 3.37
C LEU A 19 5.43 4.87 2.55
N ASN A 20 6.29 5.85 2.84
CA ASN A 20 6.32 7.10 2.09
C ASN A 20 6.69 6.88 0.62
N ARG A 21 7.64 5.98 0.36
CA ARG A 21 8.18 5.73 -0.98
C ARG A 21 7.24 4.93 -1.88
N TYR A 22 6.54 3.93 -1.32
CA TYR A 22 5.80 2.94 -2.10
C TYR A 22 4.28 3.00 -1.93
N TYR A 23 3.77 3.70 -0.91
CA TYR A 23 2.32 3.84 -0.67
C TYR A 23 1.83 5.28 -0.86
N GLY A 24 2.59 6.12 -1.56
CA GLY A 24 2.12 7.42 -2.06
C GLY A 24 1.14 7.29 -3.21
N ILE A 25 0.15 6.40 -3.09
CA ILE A 25 -0.85 6.10 -4.12
C ILE A 25 -2.03 7.05 -3.91
N GLU A 26 -2.38 7.75 -4.98
CA GLU A 26 -3.53 8.65 -5.01
C GLU A 26 -4.79 7.87 -5.42
N TYR A 27 -5.87 8.06 -4.68
CA TYR A 27 -7.21 7.61 -5.01
C TYR A 27 -8.08 8.87 -5.10
N GLY A 28 -8.19 9.44 -6.30
CA GLY A 28 -8.74 10.79 -6.47
C GLY A 28 -7.90 11.82 -5.70
N ASP A 29 -8.53 12.52 -4.77
CA ASP A 29 -7.88 13.53 -3.91
C ASP A 29 -7.23 12.93 -2.64
N LEU A 30 -7.38 11.62 -2.41
CA LEU A 30 -6.89 10.95 -1.22
C LEU A 30 -5.57 10.21 -1.46
N ASN A 31 -4.52 10.61 -0.74
CA ASN A 31 -3.29 9.83 -0.68
C ASN A 31 -3.35 8.75 0.43
N ILE A 32 -3.31 7.48 0.04
CA ILE A 32 -3.47 6.35 0.99
C ILE A 32 -2.34 6.26 2.01
N LYS A 33 -1.17 6.85 1.73
CA LYS A 33 -0.02 6.89 2.64
C LYS A 33 -0.40 7.33 4.04
N ASN A 34 -1.25 8.34 4.17
CA ASN A 34 -1.60 8.92 5.46
C ASN A 34 -2.38 7.92 6.32
N ILE A 35 -3.33 7.20 5.70
CA ILE A 35 -4.05 6.11 6.35
C ILE A 35 -3.07 5.00 6.72
N MET A 36 -2.22 4.60 5.77
CA MET A 36 -1.23 3.55 5.97
C MET A 36 -0.17 3.90 7.03
N MET A 37 0.08 5.16 7.36
CA MET A 37 1.03 5.55 8.41
C MET A 37 0.38 5.72 9.77
N PHE A 38 -0.82 6.30 9.82
CA PHE A 38 -1.35 6.88 11.05
C PHE A 38 -2.74 6.36 11.48
N LYS A 39 -3.41 5.59 10.61
CA LYS A 39 -4.76 5.05 10.87
C LYS A 39 -4.82 3.53 10.65
N PRO A 40 -4.07 2.75 11.44
CA PRO A 40 -4.05 1.29 11.29
C PRO A 40 -5.41 0.64 11.58
N ASP A 41 -6.24 1.31 12.38
CA ASP A 41 -7.61 0.94 12.72
C ASP A 41 -8.59 1.03 11.55
N PHE A 42 -8.23 1.73 10.47
CA PHE A 42 -9.05 1.89 9.28
C PHE A 42 -9.54 0.56 8.69
N TYR A 43 -8.71 -0.49 8.74
CA TYR A 43 -9.05 -1.82 8.22
C TYR A 43 -9.60 -2.77 9.31
N GLY A 44 -10.08 -2.23 10.43
CA GLY A 44 -10.76 -2.98 11.49
C GLY A 44 -9.86 -3.71 12.49
N LYS A 45 -8.54 -3.79 12.24
CA LYS A 45 -7.57 -4.27 13.23
C LYS A 45 -7.01 -3.08 13.98
N ILE A 46 -6.90 -3.15 15.31
CA ILE A 46 -6.34 -2.07 16.13
C ILE A 46 -4.92 -2.44 16.62
N PRO A 47 -3.89 -2.55 15.76
CA PRO A 47 -2.52 -2.54 16.25
C PRO A 47 -2.15 -1.10 16.63
N SER A 48 -1.37 -0.96 17.71
CA SER A 48 -0.73 0.32 18.03
C SER A 48 0.12 0.79 16.83
N VAL A 49 0.01 2.07 16.47
CA VAL A 49 0.75 2.68 15.34
C VAL A 49 2.25 2.39 15.45
N ILE A 50 2.81 2.58 16.65
CA ILE A 50 4.23 2.35 16.91
C ILE A 50 4.59 0.87 16.75
N ASP A 51 3.75 -0.05 17.25
CA ASP A 51 3.98 -1.49 17.11
C ASP A 51 3.98 -1.94 15.66
N ARG A 52 3.05 -1.40 14.88
CA ARG A 52 2.96 -1.66 13.44
C ARG A 52 4.21 -1.17 12.71
N LEU A 53 4.65 0.07 12.97
CA LEU A 53 5.86 0.63 12.36
C LEU A 53 7.10 -0.18 12.74
N ILE A 54 7.23 -0.61 14.00
CA ILE A 54 8.33 -1.48 14.44
C ILE A 54 8.30 -2.82 13.69
N ARG A 55 7.12 -3.45 13.54
CA ARG A 55 6.99 -4.72 12.84
C ARG A 55 7.35 -4.60 11.36
N ILE A 56 6.89 -3.55 10.67
CA ILE A 56 7.27 -3.27 9.27
C ILE A 56 8.78 -3.06 9.16
N GLY A 57 9.34 -2.18 9.99
CA GLY A 57 10.75 -1.81 9.96
C GLY A 57 11.70 -2.94 10.36
N SER A 58 11.23 -3.94 11.10
CA SER A 58 12.01 -5.12 11.47
C SER A 58 12.20 -6.12 10.32
N GLN A 59 11.51 -5.93 9.19
CA GLN A 59 11.53 -6.85 8.05
C GLN A 59 12.45 -6.35 6.92
N GLU A 60 13.65 -5.87 7.26
CA GLU A 60 14.59 -5.21 6.34
C GLU A 60 14.84 -5.99 5.04
N LYS A 61 14.95 -7.32 5.13
CA LYS A 61 15.14 -8.23 3.98
C LYS A 61 14.01 -8.15 2.94
N ASN A 62 12.84 -7.68 3.34
CA ASN A 62 11.63 -7.59 2.54
C ASN A 62 11.32 -6.15 2.10
N LEU A 63 11.98 -5.14 2.67
CA LEU A 63 11.76 -3.73 2.30
C LEU A 63 12.58 -3.29 1.07
N LYS A 64 13.06 -4.25 0.28
CA LYS A 64 13.75 -4.00 -1.00
C LYS A 64 12.75 -3.68 -2.10
N GLY A 65 13.10 -2.74 -2.98
CA GLY A 65 12.20 -2.23 -4.02
C GLY A 65 11.78 -3.25 -5.08
N ASP A 66 12.55 -4.31 -5.26
CA ASP A 66 12.27 -5.44 -6.17
C ASP A 66 11.28 -6.47 -5.57
N ARG A 67 10.93 -6.34 -4.29
CA ARG A 67 10.10 -7.32 -3.56
C ARG A 67 8.79 -6.75 -3.05
N THR A 68 8.36 -5.58 -3.50
CA THR A 68 7.19 -4.84 -2.98
C THR A 68 5.90 -5.67 -2.91
N GLN A 69 5.62 -6.53 -3.89
CA GLN A 69 4.45 -7.42 -3.87
C GLN A 69 4.53 -8.48 -2.76
N ASN A 70 5.70 -9.11 -2.60
CA ASN A 70 5.94 -10.09 -1.54
C ASN A 70 5.98 -9.41 -0.16
N ALA A 71 6.57 -8.23 -0.07
CA ALA A 71 6.61 -7.40 1.12
C ALA A 71 5.19 -7.03 1.56
N TYR A 72 4.31 -6.66 0.63
CA TYR A 72 2.90 -6.45 0.93
C TYR A 72 2.29 -7.70 1.58
N ARG A 73 2.42 -8.87 0.93
CA ARG A 73 1.82 -10.13 1.41
C ARG A 73 2.33 -10.52 2.80
N GLU A 74 3.64 -10.42 3.03
CA GLU A 74 4.28 -10.89 4.25
C GLU A 74 4.12 -9.92 5.44
N ILE A 75 3.97 -8.61 5.17
CA ILE A 75 4.08 -7.58 6.21
C ILE A 75 2.77 -6.80 6.39
N ILE A 76 2.07 -6.48 5.29
CA ILE A 76 0.96 -5.52 5.26
C ILE A 76 -0.40 -6.20 5.19
N ALA A 77 -0.52 -7.30 4.44
CA ALA A 77 -1.78 -8.03 4.25
C ALA A 77 -2.45 -8.41 5.58
N GLY A 78 -1.64 -8.78 6.57
CA GLY A 78 -2.10 -9.09 7.91
C GLY A 78 -2.80 -7.92 8.61
N ASP A 79 -2.45 -6.67 8.33
CA ASP A 79 -3.10 -5.50 8.93
C ASP A 79 -4.35 -5.06 8.18
N THR A 80 -4.32 -5.15 6.85
CA THR A 80 -5.40 -4.65 6.00
C THR A 80 -6.52 -5.67 5.83
N GLY A 81 -6.26 -6.94 6.15
CA GLY A 81 -7.17 -8.04 5.88
C GLY A 81 -7.33 -8.35 4.38
N LYS A 82 -6.45 -7.83 3.52
CA LYS A 82 -6.45 -8.09 2.07
C LYS A 82 -5.25 -8.96 1.72
N GLY A 83 -5.53 -10.19 1.26
CA GLY A 83 -4.53 -11.26 1.12
C GLY A 83 -3.41 -10.98 0.10
N ASP A 84 -3.62 -10.05 -0.81
CA ASP A 84 -2.67 -9.65 -1.83
C ASP A 84 -2.79 -8.16 -2.18
N LEU A 85 -1.78 -7.66 -2.91
CA LEU A 85 -1.68 -6.25 -3.27
C LEU A 85 -2.84 -5.83 -4.21
N ARG A 86 -3.25 -6.67 -5.14
CA ARG A 86 -4.31 -6.34 -6.10
C ARG A 86 -5.65 -6.17 -5.38
N SER A 87 -5.97 -7.08 -4.48
CA SER A 87 -7.16 -6.99 -3.62
C SER A 87 -7.16 -5.75 -2.72
N PHE A 88 -5.98 -5.30 -2.29
CA PHE A 88 -5.83 -4.05 -1.56
C PHE A 88 -6.09 -2.83 -2.43
N LEU A 89 -5.55 -2.78 -3.65
CA LEU A 89 -5.78 -1.68 -4.57
C LEU A 89 -7.25 -1.60 -4.97
N ASP A 90 -7.87 -2.72 -5.37
CA ASP A 90 -9.28 -2.77 -5.76
C ASP A 90 -10.21 -2.32 -4.62
N TYR A 91 -9.96 -2.79 -3.39
CA TYR A 91 -10.77 -2.39 -2.24
C TYR A 91 -10.71 -0.87 -1.99
N ASN A 92 -9.51 -0.28 -2.00
CA ASN A 92 -9.37 1.15 -1.74
C ASN A 92 -9.87 1.99 -2.93
N MET A 93 -9.73 1.51 -4.17
CA MET A 93 -10.31 2.14 -5.36
C MET A 93 -11.82 2.27 -5.21
N ARG A 94 -12.52 1.17 -4.97
CA ARG A 94 -13.98 1.16 -4.80
C ARG A 94 -14.46 2.01 -3.63
N LEU A 95 -13.60 2.22 -2.64
CA LEU A 95 -13.94 2.98 -1.43
C LEU A 95 -13.75 4.48 -1.60
N PHE A 96 -12.75 4.91 -2.38
CA PHE A 96 -12.31 6.30 -2.45
C PHE A 96 -12.49 6.95 -3.82
N THR A 97 -12.93 6.20 -4.81
CA THR A 97 -13.16 6.67 -6.18
C THR A 97 -14.51 6.19 -6.68
N ASN A 98 -14.94 6.70 -7.83
CA ASN A 98 -16.12 6.21 -8.53
C ASN A 98 -15.79 5.09 -9.54
N ASP A 99 -14.51 4.68 -9.62
CA ASP A 99 -14.08 3.65 -10.55
C ASP A 99 -14.57 2.27 -10.11
N THR A 100 -15.01 1.46 -11.08
CA THR A 100 -15.51 0.09 -10.85
C THR A 100 -14.57 -0.98 -11.37
N ASP A 101 -13.64 -0.61 -12.26
CA ASP A 101 -12.63 -1.47 -12.86
C ASP A 101 -11.23 -1.04 -12.45
N LEU A 102 -10.41 -2.00 -12.00
CA LEU A 102 -9.07 -1.70 -11.50
C LEU A 102 -8.08 -1.33 -12.61
N ASN A 103 -8.25 -1.89 -13.81
CA ASN A 103 -7.39 -1.59 -14.94
C ASN A 103 -7.61 -0.14 -15.40
N ASP A 104 -8.87 0.24 -15.58
CA ASP A 104 -9.25 1.61 -15.97
C ASP A 104 -8.73 2.62 -14.94
N TRP A 105 -8.99 2.36 -13.65
CA TRP A 105 -8.46 3.19 -12.57
C TRP A 105 -6.94 3.29 -12.60
N PHE A 106 -6.23 2.18 -12.86
CA PHE A 106 -4.78 2.18 -12.92
C PHE A 106 -4.27 3.06 -14.06
N ILE A 107 -4.87 2.97 -15.25
CA ILE A 107 -4.52 3.79 -16.41
C ILE A 107 -4.76 5.28 -16.11
N HIS A 108 -5.90 5.63 -15.52
CA HIS A 108 -6.21 7.01 -15.14
C HIS A 108 -5.30 7.56 -14.04
N SER A 109 -4.91 6.71 -13.07
CA SER A 109 -4.15 7.11 -11.88
C SER A 109 -2.63 7.12 -12.10
N ALA A 110 -2.13 6.37 -13.09
CA ALA A 110 -0.71 6.29 -13.40
C ALA A 110 -0.20 7.60 -14.01
N LYS A 111 0.48 8.42 -13.20
CA LYS A 111 1.15 9.64 -13.66
C LYS A 111 2.51 9.29 -14.28
N ASN A 112 2.82 9.90 -15.43
CA ASN A 112 4.10 9.78 -16.14
C ASN A 112 4.41 8.38 -16.72
N VAL A 113 3.38 7.60 -17.03
CA VAL A 113 3.51 6.34 -17.77
C VAL A 113 2.63 6.44 -19.01
N TYR A 114 3.15 6.05 -20.17
CA TYR A 114 2.35 5.91 -21.38
C TYR A 114 1.87 4.47 -21.46
N VAL A 115 0.56 4.26 -21.29
CA VAL A 115 -0.09 2.94 -21.38
C VAL A 115 -0.80 2.86 -22.73
N VAL A 116 -0.49 1.84 -23.53
CA VAL A 116 -1.18 1.54 -24.79
C VAL A 116 -1.68 0.11 -24.72
N GLU A 117 -2.99 -0.05 -24.75
CA GLU A 117 -3.65 -1.34 -24.89
C GLU A 117 -4.18 -1.43 -26.32
N PRO A 118 -3.53 -2.20 -27.22
CA PRO A 118 -4.05 -2.41 -28.56
C PRO A 118 -5.32 -3.27 -28.47
N GLU A 119 -6.45 -2.74 -28.92
CA GLU A 119 -7.67 -3.53 -29.08
C GLU A 119 -7.43 -4.65 -30.11
N THR A 120 -7.87 -5.85 -29.78
CA THR A 120 -7.79 -6.96 -30.73
C THR A 120 -8.84 -6.73 -31.81
N THR A 121 -8.46 -6.76 -33.08
CA THR A 121 -9.40 -6.66 -34.20
C THR A 121 -10.10 -7.99 -34.51
N ASN A 122 -10.00 -8.98 -33.61
CA ASN A 122 -10.54 -10.31 -33.83
C ASN A 122 -11.78 -10.50 -32.94
N PRO A 123 -12.99 -10.62 -33.49
CA PRO A 123 -14.25 -10.60 -32.73
C PRO A 123 -14.53 -11.85 -31.87
N ASP A 124 -13.60 -12.79 -31.77
CA ASP A 124 -13.78 -14.11 -31.13
C ASP A 124 -13.04 -14.27 -29.77
N PHE A 125 -12.71 -13.17 -29.08
CA PHE A 125 -12.16 -13.20 -27.72
C PHE A 125 -13.00 -12.38 -26.74
#